data_AF-A0AA42CIJ1-F1
#
_entry.id   AF-A0AA42CIJ1-F1
#
_cell.length_a   1.000
_cell.length_b   1.000
_cell.length_c   1.000
_cell.angle_alpha   90.00
_cell.angle_beta   90.00
_cell.angle_gamma   90.00
#
_symmetry.space_group_name_H-M   'P 1'
#
loop_
_entity.id
_entity.type
_entity.pdbx_description
1 polymer ?
#
loop_
_entity_poly.entity_id
_entity_poly.type
_entity_poly.pdbx_seq_one_letter_code
_entity_poly.pdbx_strand_id
1 'polypeptide(L)'
;MKGVVFTEFLDFVAATHGSDMADEIIEDAALPHDGAYTSVGTYPFQEMQRLVAALCHRTRASADALLKAFGGHLCSAFAIKYPDFFTASKTLFDFLESVDQHIHVEVYKLYPDAELPTFRTNSRDAGHLSIDYASCRPLESLAEGMIRAAARHFGETVTISRRRVEDEAEPFTRFLIEQAA
;
A
#
# COMPACT_ATOMS: atom_id res chain seq x y z
N MET A 1 -12.67 2.62 -1.41
CA MET A 1 -11.49 1.72 -1.41
C MET A 1 -11.93 0.33 -1.86
N LYS A 2 -11.15 -0.33 -2.74
CA LYS A 2 -11.51 -1.67 -3.24
C LYS A 2 -11.42 -2.73 -2.15
N GLY A 3 -12.37 -3.66 -2.16
CA GLY A 3 -12.51 -4.72 -1.18
C GLY A 3 -11.34 -5.69 -1.13
N VAL A 4 -10.58 -5.85 -2.22
CA VAL A 4 -9.35 -6.64 -2.22
C VAL A 4 -8.36 -6.13 -1.14
N VAL A 5 -8.30 -4.82 -0.91
CA VAL A 5 -7.40 -4.26 0.13
C VAL A 5 -7.90 -4.65 1.53
N PHE A 6 -9.21 -4.77 1.74
CA PHE A 6 -9.79 -5.22 3.00
C PHE A 6 -9.56 -6.71 3.23
N THR A 7 -9.77 -7.55 2.22
CA THR A 7 -9.54 -9.00 2.35
C THR A 7 -8.07 -9.28 2.65
N GLU A 8 -7.14 -8.62 1.95
CA GLU A 8 -5.70 -8.74 2.23
C GLU A 8 -5.30 -8.20 3.60
N PHE A 9 -5.99 -7.17 4.11
CA PHE A 9 -5.73 -6.66 5.45
C PHE A 9 -6.13 -7.67 6.53
N LEU A 10 -7.30 -8.29 6.41
CA LEU A 10 -7.76 -9.31 7.35
C LEU A 10 -6.89 -10.57 7.25
N ASP A 11 -6.49 -10.98 6.04
CA ASP A 11 -5.53 -12.07 5.84
C ASP A 11 -4.17 -11.76 6.47
N PHE A 12 -3.68 -10.52 6.35
CA PHE A 12 -2.47 -10.04 7.03
C PHE A 12 -2.59 -10.16 8.55
N VAL A 13 -3.71 -9.70 9.13
CA VAL A 13 -3.95 -9.79 10.58
C VAL A 13 -4.01 -11.24 11.02
N ALA A 14 -4.75 -12.08 10.32
CA ALA A 14 -4.85 -13.51 10.63
C ALA A 14 -3.48 -14.20 10.55
N ALA A 15 -2.67 -13.89 9.54
CA ALA A 15 -1.35 -14.47 9.36
C ALA A 15 -0.33 -14.03 10.42
N THR A 16 -0.48 -12.85 11.01
CA THR A 16 0.51 -12.27 11.95
C THR A 16 0.07 -12.35 13.42
N HIS A 17 -1.23 -12.38 13.68
CA HIS A 17 -1.81 -12.32 15.03
C HIS A 17 -2.85 -13.43 15.29
N GLY A 18 -3.14 -14.29 14.31
CA GLY A 18 -4.14 -15.35 14.40
C GLY A 18 -5.54 -14.90 13.95
N SER A 19 -6.37 -15.85 13.52
CA SER A 19 -7.72 -15.59 13.02
C SER A 19 -8.61 -14.92 14.07
N ASP A 20 -8.49 -15.29 15.34
CA ASP A 20 -9.24 -14.68 16.44
C ASP A 20 -9.02 -13.16 16.51
N MET A 21 -7.79 -12.68 16.26
CA MET A 21 -7.51 -11.23 16.23
C MET A 21 -8.24 -10.54 15.07
N ALA A 22 -8.37 -11.19 13.91
CA ALA A 22 -9.09 -10.62 12.77
C ALA A 22 -10.58 -10.46 13.09
N ASP A 23 -11.19 -11.44 13.78
CA ASP A 23 -12.58 -11.37 14.25
C ASP A 23 -12.75 -10.27 15.31
N GLU A 24 -11.86 -10.22 16.31
CA GLU A 24 -11.89 -9.22 17.38
C GLU A 24 -11.84 -7.78 16.86
N ILE A 25 -10.99 -7.48 15.86
CA ILE A 25 -10.90 -6.12 15.32
C ILE A 25 -12.11 -5.75 14.46
N ILE A 26 -12.81 -6.71 13.86
CA ILE A 26 -14.08 -6.47 13.14
C ILE A 26 -15.16 -6.08 14.14
N GLU A 27 -15.27 -6.81 15.25
CA GLU A 27 -16.20 -6.51 16.35
C GLU A 27 -15.93 -5.11 16.94
N ASP A 28 -14.67 -4.82 17.29
CA ASP A 28 -14.25 -3.52 17.81
C ASP A 28 -14.52 -2.38 16.82
N ALA A 29 -14.34 -2.64 15.52
CA ALA A 29 -14.53 -1.65 14.49
C ALA A 29 -16.00 -1.34 14.23
N ALA A 30 -16.97 -2.10 14.76
CA ALA A 30 -18.43 -1.85 14.68
C ALA A 30 -18.88 -1.33 13.29
N LEU A 31 -18.58 -2.12 12.26
CA LEU A 31 -18.73 -1.77 10.85
C LEU A 31 -20.18 -1.96 10.36
N PRO A 32 -20.69 -1.16 9.40
CA PRO A 32 -22.09 -1.24 8.96
C PRO A 32 -22.53 -2.57 8.31
N HIS A 33 -21.58 -3.43 7.95
CA HIS A 33 -21.80 -4.69 7.22
C HIS A 33 -21.13 -5.88 7.94
N ASP A 34 -20.89 -5.78 9.24
CA ASP A 34 -20.25 -6.81 10.07
C ASP A 34 -18.90 -7.32 9.50
N GLY A 35 -18.15 -6.44 8.81
CA GLY A 35 -16.85 -6.78 8.22
C GLY A 35 -16.92 -7.71 7.00
N ALA A 36 -18.09 -7.92 6.40
CA ALA A 36 -18.24 -8.76 5.22
C ALA A 36 -17.74 -8.05 3.94
N TYR A 37 -16.51 -8.38 3.53
CA TYR A 37 -15.87 -7.83 2.33
C TYR A 37 -15.78 -8.84 1.19
N THR A 38 -16.02 -8.39 -0.04
CA THR A 38 -15.71 -9.13 -1.26
C THR A 38 -14.59 -8.42 -2.02
N SER A 39 -13.70 -9.15 -2.69
CA SER A 39 -12.53 -8.53 -3.34
C SER A 39 -12.91 -7.52 -4.43
N VAL A 40 -14.04 -7.73 -5.12
CA VAL A 40 -14.54 -6.83 -6.19
C VAL A 40 -15.36 -5.65 -5.67
N GLY A 41 -15.84 -5.70 -4.42
CA GLY A 41 -16.64 -4.66 -3.82
C GLY A 41 -15.87 -3.34 -3.64
N THR A 42 -16.60 -2.27 -3.37
CA THR A 42 -16.04 -0.96 -3.04
C THR A 42 -16.64 -0.48 -1.73
N TYR A 43 -15.79 -0.16 -0.77
CA TYR A 43 -16.17 0.17 0.61
C TYR A 43 -15.57 1.52 1.03
N PRO A 44 -16.22 2.26 1.95
CA PRO A 44 -15.70 3.53 2.46
C PRO A 44 -14.31 3.36 3.09
N PHE A 45 -13.38 4.27 2.80
CA PHE A 45 -12.04 4.22 3.38
C PHE A 45 -12.05 4.31 4.92
N GLN A 46 -13.04 4.97 5.49
CA GLN A 46 -13.24 5.10 6.93
C GLN A 46 -13.36 3.75 7.62
N GLU A 47 -13.86 2.72 6.94
CA GLU A 47 -13.90 1.36 7.48
C GLU A 47 -12.49 0.79 7.70
N MET A 48 -11.59 0.98 6.73
CA MET A 48 -10.18 0.60 6.87
C MET A 48 -9.50 1.37 8.00
N GLN A 49 -9.82 2.66 8.16
CA GLN A 49 -9.30 3.46 9.28
C GLN A 49 -9.73 2.90 10.63
N ARG A 50 -10.99 2.44 10.75
CA ARG A 50 -11.51 1.83 11.99
C ARG A 50 -10.83 0.50 12.29
N LEU A 51 -10.65 -0.35 11.28
CA LEU A 51 -9.95 -1.63 11.41
C LEU A 51 -8.48 -1.44 11.84
N VAL A 52 -7.76 -0.52 11.19
CA VAL A 52 -6.38 -0.20 11.57
C VAL A 52 -6.33 0.37 12.99
N ALA A 53 -7.27 1.24 13.38
CA ALA A 53 -7.32 1.79 14.74
C ALA A 53 -7.59 0.70 15.80
N ALA A 54 -8.51 -0.23 15.53
CA ALA A 54 -8.78 -1.37 16.40
C ALA A 54 -7.53 -2.25 16.58
N LEU A 55 -6.84 -2.57 15.49
CA LEU A 55 -5.59 -3.33 15.53
C LEU A 55 -4.48 -2.59 16.29
N CYS A 56 -4.34 -1.27 16.09
CA CYS A 56 -3.40 -0.45 16.87
C CYS A 56 -3.69 -0.55 18.37
N HIS A 57 -4.96 -0.45 18.77
CA HIS A 57 -5.36 -0.53 20.16
C HIS A 57 -5.03 -1.89 20.79
N ARG A 58 -5.36 -2.98 20.10
CA ARG A 58 -5.14 -4.36 20.55
C ARG A 58 -3.64 -4.70 20.66
N THR A 59 -2.85 -4.33 19.65
CA THR A 59 -1.42 -4.66 19.58
C THR A 59 -0.51 -3.65 20.26
N ARG A 60 -1.02 -2.45 20.57
CA ARG A 60 -0.23 -1.27 21.00
C ARG A 60 0.84 -0.83 19.99
N ALA A 61 0.76 -1.30 18.75
CA ALA A 61 1.63 -0.85 17.68
C ALA A 61 1.15 0.49 17.11
N SER A 62 2.07 1.25 16.53
CA SER A 62 1.71 2.48 15.81
C SER A 62 1.08 2.15 14.46
N ALA A 63 0.16 3.01 14.00
CA ALA A 63 -0.42 2.89 12.66
C ALA A 63 0.67 2.92 11.57
N ASP A 64 1.74 3.70 11.77
CA ASP A 64 2.88 3.75 10.84
C ASP A 64 3.53 2.37 10.67
N ALA A 65 3.83 1.68 11.77
CA ALA A 65 4.46 0.36 11.74
C ALA A 65 3.53 -0.70 11.13
N LEU A 66 2.25 -0.69 11.51
CA LEU A 66 1.26 -1.62 11.00
C LEU A 66 1.00 -1.44 9.50
N LEU A 67 0.85 -0.20 9.03
CA LEU A 67 0.64 0.08 7.61
C LEU A 67 1.87 -0.30 6.77
N LYS A 68 3.09 -0.10 7.29
CA LYS A 68 4.32 -0.57 6.62
C LYS A 68 4.36 -2.10 6.51
N ALA A 69 4.02 -2.81 7.59
CA ALA A 69 3.96 -4.27 7.59
C ALA A 69 2.89 -4.79 6.62
N PHE A 70 1.69 -4.21 6.70
CA PHE A 70 0.59 -4.53 5.80
C PHE A 70 0.94 -4.25 4.33
N GLY A 71 1.62 -3.12 4.03
CA GLY A 71 2.07 -2.80 2.67
C GLY A 71 3.02 -3.87 2.12
N GLY A 72 3.85 -4.44 2.99
CA GLY A 72 4.71 -5.55 2.61
C GLY A 72 3.95 -6.83 2.27
N HIS A 73 2.93 -7.17 3.07
CA HIS A 73 2.02 -8.28 2.80
C HIS A 73 1.26 -8.06 1.49
N LEU A 74 0.66 -6.89 1.31
CA LEU A 74 -0.15 -6.52 0.14
C LEU A 74 0.65 -6.61 -1.16
N CYS A 75 1.89 -6.09 -1.17
CA CYS A 75 2.77 -6.20 -2.33
C CYS A 75 3.11 -7.67 -2.66
N SER A 76 3.34 -8.49 -1.63
CA SER A 76 3.61 -9.93 -1.82
C SER A 76 2.40 -10.67 -2.38
N ALA A 77 1.20 -10.36 -1.89
CA ALA A 77 -0.05 -10.91 -2.41
C ALA A 77 -0.28 -10.49 -3.87
N PHE A 78 -0.02 -9.23 -4.22
CA PHE A 78 -0.14 -8.75 -5.59
C PHE A 78 0.89 -9.38 -6.54
N ALA A 79 2.13 -9.64 -6.08
CA ALA A 79 3.13 -10.34 -6.89
C ALA A 79 2.70 -11.77 -7.23
N ILE A 80 1.93 -12.43 -6.34
CA ILE A 80 1.38 -13.77 -6.57
C ILE A 80 0.14 -13.72 -7.48
N LYS A 81 -0.77 -12.78 -7.23
CA LYS A 81 -2.06 -12.67 -7.95
C LYS A 81 -1.91 -12.08 -9.36
N TYR A 82 -0.95 -11.19 -9.56
CA TYR A 82 -0.73 -10.45 -10.79
C TYR A 82 0.76 -10.46 -11.21
N PRO A 83 1.35 -11.64 -11.42
CA PRO A 83 2.79 -11.78 -11.66
C PRO A 83 3.26 -11.04 -12.92
N ASP A 84 2.39 -10.89 -13.92
CA ASP A 84 2.71 -10.23 -15.19
C ASP A 84 3.14 -8.76 -14.99
N PHE A 85 2.55 -8.04 -14.03
CA PHE A 85 2.95 -6.65 -13.74
C PHE A 85 4.34 -6.54 -13.10
N PHE A 86 4.75 -7.57 -12.35
CA PHE A 86 6.06 -7.59 -11.70
C PHE A 86 7.14 -8.08 -12.66
N THR A 87 6.83 -9.10 -13.47
CA THR A 87 7.77 -9.68 -14.44
C THR A 87 8.00 -8.82 -15.68
N ALA A 88 7.11 -7.86 -15.97
CA ALA A 88 7.30 -6.87 -17.02
C ALA A 88 8.49 -5.92 -16.77
N SER A 89 8.88 -5.74 -15.50
CA SER A 89 9.94 -4.83 -15.09
C SER A 89 11.23 -5.58 -14.76
N LYS A 90 12.38 -4.98 -15.10
CA LYS A 90 13.70 -5.60 -14.87
C LYS A 90 14.33 -5.20 -13.54
N THR A 91 14.00 -4.00 -13.06
CA THR A 91 14.55 -3.41 -11.84
C THR A 91 13.42 -2.84 -10.99
N LEU A 92 13.69 -2.61 -9.71
CA LEU A 92 12.77 -1.92 -8.81
C LEU A 92 12.34 -0.57 -9.38
N PHE A 93 13.27 0.22 -9.91
CA PHE A 93 12.95 1.55 -10.39
C PHE A 93 12.04 1.51 -11.62
N ASP A 94 12.26 0.55 -12.55
CA ASP A 94 11.34 0.36 -13.69
C ASP A 94 9.94 -0.02 -13.21
N PHE A 95 9.85 -0.88 -12.19
CA PHE A 95 8.57 -1.26 -11.59
C PHE A 95 7.86 -0.06 -10.98
N LEU A 96 8.55 0.74 -10.16
CA LEU A 96 7.94 1.88 -9.49
C LEU A 96 7.45 2.96 -10.47
N GLU A 97 8.19 3.20 -11.56
CA GLU A 97 7.74 4.12 -12.62
C GLU A 97 6.51 3.58 -13.37
N SER A 98 6.39 2.25 -13.50
CA SER A 98 5.24 1.62 -14.16
C SER A 98 3.94 1.64 -13.33
N VAL A 99 4.02 1.89 -12.02
CA VAL A 99 2.85 1.83 -11.12
C VAL A 99 1.74 2.78 -11.57
N ASP A 100 2.06 4.06 -11.74
CA ASP A 100 1.08 5.06 -12.17
C ASP A 100 0.81 4.98 -13.69
N GLN A 101 1.88 4.83 -14.47
CA GLN A 101 1.83 4.92 -15.93
C GLN A 101 1.14 3.72 -16.60
N HIS A 102 1.13 2.56 -15.94
CA HIS A 102 0.60 1.33 -16.50
C HIS A 102 -0.33 0.60 -15.53
N ILE A 103 0.13 0.24 -14.33
CA ILE A 103 -0.64 -0.64 -13.43
C ILE A 103 -1.95 0.04 -13.00
N HIS A 104 -1.89 1.28 -12.52
CA HIS A 104 -3.08 2.04 -12.15
C HIS A 104 -4.00 2.31 -13.34
N VAL A 105 -3.46 2.47 -14.55
CA VAL A 105 -4.26 2.60 -15.78
C VAL A 105 -5.04 1.30 -16.07
N GLU A 106 -4.41 0.13 -15.96
CA GLU A 106 -5.09 -1.16 -16.15
C GLU A 106 -6.13 -1.42 -15.06
N VAL A 107 -5.82 -1.07 -13.80
CA VAL A 107 -6.79 -1.16 -12.69
C VAL A 107 -7.99 -0.26 -12.95
N TYR A 108 -7.78 0.99 -13.42
CA TYR A 108 -8.85 1.94 -13.68
C TYR A 108 -9.77 1.50 -14.83
N LYS A 109 -9.24 0.80 -15.85
CA LYS A 109 -10.08 0.22 -16.92
C LYS A 109 -11.06 -0.83 -16.40
N LEU A 110 -10.64 -1.63 -15.42
CA LEU A 110 -11.47 -2.67 -14.80
C LEU A 110 -12.40 -2.11 -13.73
N TYR A 111 -11.94 -1.08 -13.01
CA TYR A 111 -12.62 -0.46 -11.87
C TYR A 111 -12.58 1.07 -12.00
N PRO A 112 -13.48 1.68 -12.78
CA PRO A 112 -13.51 3.14 -12.96
C PRO A 112 -13.80 3.92 -11.67
N ASP A 113 -14.33 3.24 -10.65
CA ASP A 113 -14.60 3.77 -9.31
C ASP A 113 -13.39 3.64 -8.35
N ALA A 114 -12.25 3.14 -8.83
CA ALA A 114 -11.05 3.01 -8.02
C ALA A 114 -10.43 4.39 -7.73
N GLU A 115 -10.49 4.80 -6.47
CA GLU A 115 -9.70 5.92 -5.95
C GLU A 115 -8.27 5.45 -5.65
N LEU A 116 -7.38 5.71 -6.60
CA LEU A 116 -5.95 5.36 -6.57
C LEU A 116 -5.09 6.59 -6.23
N PRO A 117 -3.96 6.41 -5.53
CA PRO A 117 -2.98 7.47 -5.37
C PRO A 117 -2.21 7.72 -6.67
N THR A 118 -1.62 8.91 -6.79
CA THR A 118 -0.74 9.27 -7.90
C THR A 118 0.72 9.04 -7.51
N PHE A 119 1.50 8.41 -8.39
CA PHE A 119 2.96 8.34 -8.27
C PHE A 119 3.62 9.11 -9.41
N ARG A 120 4.38 10.16 -9.08
CA ARG A 120 5.12 10.96 -10.07
C ARG A 120 6.61 10.89 -9.83
N THR A 121 7.36 10.41 -10.83
CA THR A 121 8.83 10.47 -10.78
C THR A 121 9.31 11.91 -10.93
N ASN A 122 10.11 12.38 -9.99
CA ASN A 122 10.77 13.68 -10.04
C ASN A 122 12.16 13.60 -10.66
N SER A 123 12.94 12.60 -10.25
CA SER A 123 14.32 12.39 -10.68
C SER A 123 14.71 10.94 -10.54
N ARG A 124 15.52 10.45 -11.48
CA ARG A 124 16.05 9.09 -11.50
C ARG A 124 17.50 9.12 -11.98
N ASP A 125 18.36 8.37 -11.31
CA ASP A 125 19.68 7.96 -11.80
C ASP A 125 19.90 6.45 -11.57
N ALA A 126 21.15 5.98 -11.71
CA ALA A 126 21.48 4.57 -11.60
C ALA A 126 21.25 3.99 -10.19
N GLY A 127 21.35 4.81 -9.14
CA GLY A 127 21.24 4.38 -7.74
C GLY A 127 20.17 5.11 -6.94
N HIS A 128 19.56 6.17 -7.48
CA HIS A 128 18.58 6.99 -6.77
C HIS A 128 17.29 7.16 -7.57
N LEU A 129 16.17 7.12 -6.87
CA LEU A 129 14.84 7.43 -7.40
C LEU A 129 14.07 8.33 -6.43
N SER A 130 13.53 9.41 -6.95
CA SER A 130 12.67 10.34 -6.21
C SER A 130 11.26 10.31 -6.79
N ILE A 131 10.28 10.00 -5.94
CA ILE A 131 8.87 9.87 -6.31
C ILE A 131 8.03 10.77 -5.41
N ASP A 132 7.13 11.54 -6.01
CA ASP A 132 6.05 12.21 -5.31
C ASP A 132 4.82 11.32 -5.27
N TYR A 133 4.36 11.04 -4.06
CA TYR A 133 3.12 10.32 -3.76
C TYR A 133 2.05 11.32 -3.31
N ALA A 134 0.96 11.42 -4.08
CA ALA A 134 -0.19 12.24 -3.76
C ALA A 134 -1.45 11.38 -3.60
N SER A 135 -2.25 11.66 -2.58
CA SER A 135 -3.45 10.90 -2.25
C SER A 135 -4.32 11.68 -1.28
N CYS A 136 -5.63 11.62 -1.48
CA CYS A 136 -6.60 12.10 -0.49
C CYS A 136 -6.64 11.23 0.78
N ARG A 137 -5.99 10.06 0.77
CA ARG A 137 -5.91 9.11 1.89
C ARG A 137 -4.46 9.05 2.45
N PRO A 138 -4.27 9.16 3.77
CA PRO A 138 -2.94 9.16 4.42
C PRO A 138 -2.36 7.73 4.50
N LEU A 139 -2.00 7.18 3.35
CA LEU A 139 -1.48 5.82 3.18
C LEU A 139 -0.01 5.79 2.73
N GLU A 140 0.75 6.85 3.00
CA GLU A 140 2.18 6.92 2.70
C GLU A 140 2.99 5.83 3.42
N SER A 141 2.54 5.36 4.59
CA SER A 141 3.17 4.23 5.30
C SER A 141 2.92 2.90 4.63
N LEU A 142 1.72 2.73 4.05
CA LEU A 142 1.41 1.58 3.22
C LEU A 142 2.28 1.58 1.96
N ALA A 143 2.36 2.73 1.27
CA ALA A 143 3.19 2.90 0.09
C ALA A 143 4.67 2.60 0.38
N GLU A 144 5.23 3.10 1.50
CA GLU A 144 6.59 2.76 1.91
C GLU A 144 6.78 1.26 2.11
N GLY A 145 5.83 0.60 2.78
CA GLY A 145 5.83 -0.85 2.98
C GLY A 145 5.85 -1.63 1.66
N MET A 146 5.02 -1.21 0.70
CA MET A 146 4.98 -1.80 -0.64
C MET A 146 6.29 -1.59 -1.40
N ILE A 147 6.88 -0.39 -1.38
CA ILE A 147 8.16 -0.11 -2.04
C ILE A 147 9.26 -1.01 -1.47
N ARG A 148 9.33 -1.17 -0.14
CA ARG A 148 10.31 -2.07 0.51
C ARG A 148 10.11 -3.53 0.11
N ALA A 149 8.87 -3.98 -0.05
CA ALA A 149 8.58 -5.34 -0.50
C ALA A 149 8.89 -5.55 -1.98
N ALA A 150 8.60 -4.57 -2.83
CA ALA A 150 9.03 -4.59 -4.22
C ALA A 150 10.55 -4.68 -4.33
N ALA A 151 11.30 -3.91 -3.53
CA ALA A 151 12.76 -4.00 -3.51
C ALA A 151 13.25 -5.43 -3.21
N ARG A 152 12.66 -6.07 -2.17
CA ARG A 152 12.95 -7.48 -1.86
C ARG A 152 12.58 -8.43 -2.99
N HIS A 153 11.47 -8.18 -3.71
CA HIS A 153 11.05 -8.98 -4.86
C HIS A 153 12.10 -8.96 -5.99
N PHE A 154 12.67 -7.79 -6.28
CA PHE A 154 13.73 -7.63 -7.28
C PHE A 154 15.13 -8.03 -6.77
N GLY A 155 15.26 -8.47 -5.52
CA GLY A 155 16.55 -8.80 -4.92
C GLY A 155 17.43 -7.58 -4.63
N GLU A 156 16.84 -6.39 -4.59
CA GLU A 156 17.53 -5.12 -4.39
C GLU A 156 17.41 -4.67 -2.93
N THR A 157 18.52 -4.19 -2.36
CA THR A 157 18.52 -3.56 -1.04
C THR A 157 18.47 -2.05 -1.22
N VAL A 158 17.54 -1.38 -0.54
CA VAL A 158 17.36 0.07 -0.65
C VAL A 158 17.21 0.75 0.71
N THR A 159 17.73 1.97 0.80
CA THR A 159 17.38 2.93 1.84
C THR A 159 16.21 3.78 1.34
N ILE A 160 15.22 4.00 2.19
CA ILE A 160 14.06 4.84 1.86
C ILE A 160 13.94 5.89 2.94
N SER A 161 13.90 7.15 2.53
CA SER A 161 13.46 8.26 3.35
C SER A 161 12.23 8.91 2.71
N ARG A 162 11.40 9.56 3.52
CA ARG A 162 10.24 10.28 3.03
C ARG A 162 10.07 11.59 3.78
N ARG A 163 9.53 12.60 3.10
CA ARG A 163 9.19 13.88 3.71
C ARG A 163 7.87 14.39 3.15
N ARG A 164 7.07 15.04 4.02
CA ARG A 164 5.92 15.80 3.59
C ARG A 164 6.40 17.06 2.87
N VAL A 165 5.77 17.38 1.74
CA VAL A 165 5.99 18.62 1.01
C VAL A 165 4.65 19.35 0.97
N GLU A 166 4.65 20.55 1.55
CA GLU A 166 3.55 21.48 1.41
C GLU A 166 3.72 22.18 0.05
N ASP A 167 2.72 22.03 -0.82
CA ASP A 167 2.65 22.68 -2.13
C ASP A 167 1.36 23.50 -2.18
N GLU A 168 1.39 24.65 -2.85
CA GLU A 168 0.24 25.57 -2.90
C GLU A 168 -0.97 24.94 -3.62
N ALA A 169 -0.74 23.96 -4.50
CA ALA A 169 -1.82 23.25 -5.20
C ALA A 169 -2.32 22.04 -4.40
N GLU A 170 -1.45 21.09 -4.06
CA GLU A 170 -1.82 19.89 -3.29
C GLU A 170 -0.62 19.33 -2.52
N PRO A 171 -0.74 19.10 -1.21
CA PRO A 171 0.37 18.57 -0.41
C PRO A 171 0.60 17.07 -0.68
N PHE A 172 1.86 16.69 -0.86
CA PHE A 172 2.27 15.34 -1.22
C PHE A 172 3.40 14.83 -0.32
N THR A 173 3.71 13.53 -0.42
CA THR A 173 4.84 12.90 0.27
C THR A 173 5.91 12.53 -0.75
N ARG A 174 7.11 13.09 -0.61
CA ARG A 174 8.25 12.72 -1.45
C ARG A 174 9.01 11.56 -0.83
N PHE A 175 9.11 10.47 -1.58
CA PHE A 175 9.99 9.34 -1.29
C PHE A 175 11.34 9.53 -2.00
N LEU A 176 12.42 9.33 -1.27
CA LEU A 176 13.78 9.23 -1.79
C LEU A 176 14.25 7.80 -1.55
N ILE A 177 14.55 7.08 -2.62
CA ILE A 177 14.90 5.67 -2.63
C ILE A 177 16.32 5.56 -3.17
N GLU A 178 17.21 4.97 -2.39
CA GLU A 178 18.63 4.84 -2.72
C GLU A 178 19.02 3.37 -2.67
N GLN A 179 19.60 2.84 -3.74
CA GLN A 179 20.15 1.48 -3.75
C GLN A 179 21.36 1.41 -2.81
N ALA A 180 21.41 0.36 -1.99
CA ALA A 180 22.58 0.07 -1.18
C ALA A 180 23.72 -0.40 -2.10
N ALA A 181 24.93 0.12 -1.83
CA ALA A 181 26.16 -0.27 -2.52
C ALA A 181 26.60 -1.70 -2.20
#